data_AF-A0A423PJ02-F1
#
_entry.id   AF-A0A423PJ02-F1
#
_cell.length_a   1.000
_cell.length_b   1.000
_cell.length_c   1.000
_cell.angle_alpha   90.00
_cell.angle_beta   90.00
_cell.angle_gamma   90.00
#
_symmetry.space_group_name_H-M   'P 1'
#
loop_
_entity.id
_entity.type
_entity.pdbx_description
1 polymer ?
#
loop_
_entity_poly.entity_id
_entity_poly.type
_entity_poly.pdbx_seq_one_letter_code
_entity_poly.pdbx_strand_id
1 'polypeptide(L)'
;MATETSKLTIRLPVEDVDFVKRYAKANGLSVTEVIDRYLRRMRLLDEETLPAALDEITGLLPPDMDAEAEMRERQSTKHGQ
;
A
#
# COMPACT_ATOMS: atom_id res chain seq x y z
N MET A 1 1.32 -23.81 -3.78
CA MET A 1 2.43 -24.36 -2.97
C MET A 1 2.14 -24.03 -1.51
N ALA A 2 2.31 -24.97 -0.58
CA ALA A 2 2.06 -24.70 0.83
C ALA A 2 3.07 -23.67 1.32
N THR A 3 2.60 -22.53 1.82
CA THR A 3 3.48 -21.49 2.37
C THR A 3 4.08 -22.00 3.68
N GLU A 4 5.41 -21.99 3.79
CA GLU A 4 6.08 -22.30 5.04
C GLU A 4 5.72 -21.25 6.09
N THR A 5 5.30 -21.71 7.28
CA THR A 5 4.92 -20.82 8.38
C THR A 5 5.79 -21.09 9.59
N SER A 6 6.08 -20.04 10.36
CA SER A 6 6.85 -20.13 11.61
C SER A 6 6.08 -19.45 12.74
N LYS A 7 6.22 -19.98 13.96
CA LYS A 7 5.54 -19.43 15.14
C LYS A 7 6.28 -18.20 15.65
N LEU A 8 5.59 -17.07 15.71
CA LEU A 8 6.06 -15.84 16.34
C LEU A 8 5.30 -15.62 17.65
N THR A 9 6.03 -15.35 18.74
CA THR A 9 5.43 -14.98 20.03
C THR A 9 5.89 -13.58 20.39
N ILE A 10 4.93 -12.66 20.52
CA ILE A 10 5.17 -11.26 20.88
C ILE A 10 4.43 -10.89 22.17
N ARG A 11 4.97 -9.92 22.91
CA ARG A 11 4.26 -9.31 24.04
C ARG A 11 3.59 -8.04 23.54
N LEU A 12 2.30 -7.90 23.85
CA LEU A 12 1.49 -6.73 23.56
C LEU A 12 0.74 -6.31 24.82
N PRO A 13 0.37 -5.02 24.95
CA PRO A 13 -0.60 -4.58 25.95
C PRO A 13 -1.87 -5.44 25.89
N VAL A 14 -2.44 -5.73 27.06
CA VAL A 14 -3.65 -6.58 27.15
C VAL A 14 -4.80 -5.96 26.34
N GLU A 15 -4.94 -4.64 26.39
CA GLU A 15 -5.95 -3.89 25.64
C GLU A 15 -5.85 -4.11 24.12
N ASP A 16 -4.64 -4.17 23.57
CA ASP A 16 -4.41 -4.40 22.13
C ASP A 16 -4.74 -5.84 21.73
N VAL A 17 -4.44 -6.80 22.61
CA VAL A 17 -4.80 -8.22 22.39
C VAL A 17 -6.32 -8.39 22.37
N ASP A 18 -7.04 -7.74 23.30
CA ASP A 18 -8.49 -7.79 23.33
C ASP A 18 -9.12 -7.02 22.17
N PHE A 19 -8.51 -5.90 21.76
CA PHE A 19 -8.92 -5.17 20.58
C PHE A 19 -8.81 -6.03 19.32
N VAL A 20 -7.65 -6.64 19.05
CA VAL A 20 -7.46 -7.40 17.80
C VAL A 20 -8.38 -8.61 17.73
N LYS A 21 -8.65 -9.26 18.87
CA LYS A 21 -9.61 -10.38 18.95
C LYS A 21 -11.03 -9.92 18.61
N ARG A 22 -11.49 -8.80 19.18
CA ARG A 22 -12.81 -8.24 18.89
C ARG A 22 -12.92 -7.80 17.44
N TYR A 23 -11.90 -7.12 16.92
CA TYR A 23 -11.82 -6.68 15.54
C TYR A 23 -11.90 -7.86 14.56
N ALA A 24 -11.10 -8.90 14.80
CA ALA A 24 -11.10 -10.11 13.98
C ALA A 24 -12.49 -10.76 13.96
N LYS A 25 -13.10 -10.95 15.14
CA LYS A 25 -14.45 -11.51 15.27
C LYS A 25 -15.51 -10.69 14.54
N ALA A 26 -15.50 -9.36 14.69
CA ALA A 26 -16.47 -8.47 14.06
C ALA A 26 -16.39 -8.48 12.52
N ASN A 27 -15.20 -8.75 11.97
CA ASN A 27 -14.96 -8.78 10.53
C ASN A 27 -14.92 -10.20 9.93
N GLY A 28 -15.23 -11.24 10.72
CA GLY A 28 -15.19 -12.63 10.26
C GLY A 28 -13.79 -13.13 9.88
N LEU A 29 -12.75 -12.57 10.51
CA LEU A 29 -11.35 -12.90 10.26
C LEU A 29 -10.73 -13.60 11.48
N SER A 30 -9.63 -14.31 11.27
CA SER A 30 -8.73 -14.72 12.36
C SER A 30 -7.74 -13.61 12.73
N VAL A 31 -7.20 -13.66 13.94
CA VAL A 31 -6.11 -12.75 14.35
C VAL A 31 -4.89 -12.90 13.43
N THR A 32 -4.59 -14.12 13.00
CA THR A 32 -3.52 -14.40 12.05
C THR A 32 -3.73 -13.67 10.72
N GLU A 33 -4.95 -13.67 10.17
CA GLU A 33 -5.25 -12.96 8.92
C GLU A 33 -5.19 -11.44 9.06
N VAL A 34 -5.62 -10.90 10.21
CA VAL A 34 -5.47 -9.48 10.51
C VAL A 34 -3.99 -9.08 10.47
N ILE A 35 -3.13 -9.87 11.14
CA ILE A 35 -1.69 -9.63 11.17
C ILE A 35 -1.06 -9.86 9.80
N ASP A 36 -1.43 -10.92 9.07
CA ASP A 36 -0.90 -11.22 7.72
C ASP A 36 -1.18 -10.09 6.74
N ARG A 37 -2.41 -9.56 6.73
CA ARG A 37 -2.78 -8.40 5.89
C ARG A 37 -1.96 -7.16 6.23
N TYR A 38 -1.73 -6.92 7.52
CA TYR A 38 -0.92 -5.79 7.96
C TYR A 38 0.55 -5.96 7.55
N LEU A 39 1.13 -7.15 7.72
CA LEU A 39 2.50 -7.46 7.29
C LEU A 39 2.67 -7.33 5.77
N ARG A 40 1.70 -7.81 4.97
CA ARG A 40 1.71 -7.62 3.51
C ARG A 40 1.69 -6.15 3.14
N ARG A 41 0.84 -5.35 3.79
CA ARG A 41 0.80 -3.90 3.56
C ARG A 41 2.13 -3.23 3.91
N MET A 42 2.75 -3.60 5.02
CA MET A 42 4.07 -3.08 5.39
C MET A 42 5.14 -3.45 4.37
N ARG A 43 5.15 -4.67 3.84
CA ARG A 43 6.08 -5.06 2.76
C ARG A 43 5.87 -4.23 1.49
N LEU A 44 4.62 -3.97 1.10
CA LEU A 44 4.32 -3.14 -0.06
C LEU A 44 4.78 -1.68 0.12
N LEU A 45 4.76 -1.16 1.36
CA LEU A 45 5.25 0.19 1.68
C LEU A 45 6.78 0.23 1.80
N ASP A 46 7.40 -0.85 2.29
CA ASP A 46 8.86 -0.99 2.34
C ASP A 46 9.45 -1.16 0.92
N GLU A 47 8.69 -1.81 0.03
CA GLU A 47 8.97 -1.92 -1.41
C GLU A 47 8.65 -0.62 -2.20
N GLU A 48 8.35 0.52 -1.55
CA GLU A 48 8.30 1.84 -2.22
C GLU A 48 9.69 2.37 -2.64
N THR A 49 10.76 1.56 -2.60
CA THR A 49 11.73 1.63 -3.70
C THR A 49 11.02 1.17 -4.96
N LEU A 50 10.50 2.13 -5.75
CA LEU A 50 9.86 1.94 -7.05
C LEU A 50 10.26 0.59 -7.68
N PRO A 51 9.31 -0.32 -7.95
CA PRO A 51 9.61 -1.56 -8.66
C PRO A 51 10.51 -1.25 -9.85
N ALA A 52 11.60 -2.00 -10.06
CA ALA A 52 12.55 -1.72 -11.15
C ALA A 52 11.87 -1.63 -12.54
N ALA A 53 10.70 -2.25 -12.70
CA ALA A 53 9.88 -2.12 -13.91
C ALA A 53 9.27 -0.72 -14.11
N LEU A 54 9.09 0.07 -13.06
CA LEU A 54 8.68 1.48 -13.15
C LEU A 54 9.87 2.39 -13.45
N ASP A 55 11.11 2.03 -13.09
CA ASP A 55 12.32 2.76 -13.51
C ASP A 55 12.40 2.84 -15.05
N GLU A 56 12.01 1.78 -15.77
CA GLU A 56 11.96 1.74 -17.24
C GLU A 56 10.93 2.70 -17.85
N ILE A 57 9.91 3.10 -17.08
CA ILE A 57 8.80 3.97 -17.52
C ILE A 57 8.96 5.39 -16.97
N THR A 58 9.70 5.57 -15.88
CA THR A 58 10.03 6.90 -15.34
C THR A 58 11.03 7.62 -16.26
N GLY A 59 10.85 8.93 -16.45
CA GLY A 59 11.64 9.73 -17.41
C GLY A 59 10.96 9.97 -18.77
N LEU A 60 9.73 9.48 -18.97
CA LEU A 60 8.90 9.82 -20.14
C LEU A 60 8.51 11.31 -20.20
N LEU A 61 8.46 11.98 -19.05
CA LEU A 61 8.16 13.40 -18.95
C LEU A 61 9.45 14.18 -18.59
N PRO A 62 9.68 15.34 -19.22
CA PRO A 62 10.81 16.19 -18.86
C PRO A 62 10.77 16.56 -17.36
N PRO A 63 11.90 16.53 -16.66
CA PRO A 63 11.94 16.77 -15.21
C PRO A 63 11.60 18.23 -14.84
N ASP A 64 11.67 19.14 -15.79
CA ASP A 64 11.33 20.56 -15.70
C ASP A 64 9.88 20.87 -16.14
N MET A 65 9.11 19.85 -16.52
CA MET A 65 7.74 20.01 -16.96
C MET A 65 6.84 20.35 -15.77
N ASP A 66 6.21 21.53 -15.80
CA ASP A 66 5.12 21.87 -14.89
C ASP A 66 3.85 21.10 -15.31
N ALA A 67 3.65 19.97 -14.66
CA ALA A 67 2.53 19.07 -14.93
C ALA A 67 1.16 19.74 -14.75
N GLU A 68 1.04 20.71 -13.85
CA GLU A 68 -0.22 21.41 -13.61
C GLU A 68 -0.53 22.42 -14.71
N ALA A 69 0.48 23.14 -15.20
CA ALA A 69 0.34 24.08 -16.32
C ALA A 69 -0.08 23.36 -17.60
N GLU A 70 0.58 22.26 -17.94
CA GLU A 70 0.30 21.43 -19.12
C GLU A 70 -1.08 20.78 -19.06
N MET A 71 -1.49 20.31 -17.87
CA MET A 71 -2.83 19.77 -17.68
C MET A 71 -3.91 20.85 -17.90
N ARG A 72 -3.68 22.07 -17.39
CA ARG A 72 -4.60 23.21 -17.54
C ARG A 72 -4.72 23.64 -19.00
N GLU A 73 -3.61 23.71 -19.73
CA GLU A 73 -3.59 24.01 -21.15
C GLU A 73 -4.34 22.95 -21.97
N ARG A 74 -4.09 21.66 -21.71
CA ARG A 74 -4.82 20.57 -22.37
C ARG A 74 -6.31 20.54 -22.04
N GLN A 75 -6.70 20.86 -20.81
CA GLN A 75 -8.12 20.98 -20.45
C GLN A 75 -8.76 22.18 -21.16
N SER A 76 -8.05 23.29 -21.29
CA SER A 76 -8.54 24.48 -22.00
C SER A 76 -8.68 24.28 -23.50
N THR A 77 -7.81 23.48 -24.14
CA THR A 77 -7.95 23.09 -25.56
C THR A 77 -9.00 21.98 -25.75
N LYS A 78 -9.18 21.07 -24.78
CA LYS A 78 -10.20 20.01 -24.84
C LYS A 78 -11.62 20.53 -24.54
N HIS A 79 -11.74 21.59 -23.76
CA HIS A 79 -13.01 22.23 -23.39
C HIS A 79 -13.18 23.65 -23.95
N GLY A 80 -12.29 24.09 -24.84
CA GLY A 80 -12.34 25.40 -25.50
C GLY A 80 -13.13 25.33 -26.82
N GLN A 81 -14.28 26.02 -26.80
CA GLN A 81 -15.22 26.41 -27.87
C GLN A 81 -14.96 25.96 -29.31
#